data_AF-A0ABC9YLZ0-F1
#
_entry.id   AF-A0ABC9YLZ0-F1
#
_cell.length_a   1.000
_cell.length_b   1.000
_cell.length_c   1.000
_cell.angle_alpha   90.00
_cell.angle_beta   90.00
_cell.angle_gamma   90.00
#
_symmetry.space_group_name_H-M   'P 1'
#
loop_
_entity.id
_entity.type
_entity.pdbx_description
1 polymer ?
#
loop_
_entity_poly.entity_id
_entity_poly.type
_entity_poly.pdbx_seq_one_letter_code
_entity_poly.pdbx_strand_id
1 'polypeptide(L)'
;MSTRLTGQFLTLDIPFEAELRQGPDGELVQVVDFDVSRNRWYLPVDLDAAFLLAQDGIRPTESDPRAHQQVVYAVAMSVIERFERFMGRRFRWRGEQKLRLVPHAFEGQNAYFDPQRGAVLFGYYQADADNPGANLPGQVIFTCLSNDIIAHEVTHAIVHRIRRQYRLSTNQDVFACHEAIADLVALFQHFAYRDVVLDAIAKTSAGLANSTGLLELAREFGESTGRGAALRSAILDRNSTSGSFAAATEPHERGAYFVAAVFDAYLEAYQNAIADLLRGSPPAAPGYRPRDGCTRISSRGSPMRRCDSRTGCSGWWCAVSTTCRSSMSPSEMSCAPPSPRIAACIRRIGSTCAACSSKRSGGAVSGPRTSPR
;
A
#
# COMPACT_ATOMS: atom_id res chain seq x y z
N MET A 1 -2.43 7.28 -13.53
CA MET A 1 -3.14 8.50 -13.09
C MET A 1 -2.76 8.81 -11.66
N SER A 2 -2.26 10.01 -11.38
CA SER A 2 -2.40 10.47 -10.00
C SER A 2 -3.88 10.75 -9.76
N THR A 3 -4.44 10.24 -8.67
CA THR A 3 -5.82 10.49 -8.19
C THR A 3 -6.15 11.97 -7.94
N ARG A 4 -5.27 12.89 -8.37
CA ARG A 4 -5.26 14.33 -8.13
C ARG A 4 -6.50 15.07 -8.64
N LEU A 5 -7.12 14.63 -9.75
CA LEU A 5 -8.26 15.32 -10.35
C LEU A 5 -9.64 14.79 -9.90
N THR A 6 -9.71 13.64 -9.22
CA THR A 6 -10.98 13.06 -8.78
C THR A 6 -11.35 13.42 -7.35
N GLY A 7 -10.45 14.08 -6.59
CA GLY A 7 -10.65 14.38 -5.17
C GLY A 7 -10.75 13.12 -4.30
N GLN A 8 -10.31 11.97 -4.83
CA GLN A 8 -10.35 10.69 -4.14
C GLN A 8 -9.08 10.53 -3.32
N PHE A 9 -9.25 10.36 -2.01
CA PHE A 9 -8.15 10.07 -1.09
C PHE A 9 -8.26 8.62 -0.64
N LEU A 10 -7.11 8.01 -0.41
CA LEU A 10 -6.99 6.67 0.12
C LEU A 10 -6.68 6.76 1.62
N THR A 11 -7.48 6.10 2.45
CA THR A 11 -7.16 5.90 3.86
C THR A 11 -6.29 4.66 4.01
N LEU A 12 -5.16 4.80 4.70
CA LEU A 12 -4.21 3.72 4.97
C LEU A 12 -4.24 3.37 6.44
N ASP A 13 -4.59 2.14 6.76
CA ASP A 13 -4.35 1.57 8.08
C ASP A 13 -2.86 1.23 8.20
N ILE A 14 -2.19 1.79 9.20
CA ILE A 14 -0.79 1.50 9.51
C ILE A 14 -0.66 0.96 10.94
N PRO A 15 0.40 0.19 11.24
CA PRO A 15 0.66 -0.25 12.61
C PRO A 15 0.75 0.94 13.57
N PHE A 16 0.06 0.83 14.71
CA PHE A 16 0.13 1.84 15.76
C PHE A 16 1.47 1.74 16.51
N GLU A 17 2.12 2.88 16.73
CA GLU A 17 3.39 3.01 17.45
C GLU A 17 3.18 3.92 18.68
N ALA A 18 3.37 3.36 19.88
CA ALA A 18 3.03 4.05 21.13
C ALA A 18 3.97 5.22 21.48
N GLU A 19 5.19 5.22 20.95
CA GLU A 19 6.22 6.23 21.22
C GLU A 19 6.55 7.05 19.95
N LEU A 20 5.56 7.26 19.09
CA LEU A 20 5.73 8.06 17.88
C LEU A 20 5.99 9.52 18.25
N ARG A 21 7.06 10.11 17.72
CA ARG A 21 7.39 11.53 17.92
C ARG A 21 7.09 12.34 16.67
N GLN A 22 6.92 13.67 16.86
CA GLN A 22 6.70 14.64 15.78
C GLN A 22 7.77 14.54 14.68
N GLY A 23 7.37 14.82 13.44
CA GLY A 23 8.21 14.59 12.26
C GLY A 23 8.38 13.08 12.12
N PRO A 24 7.30 12.37 11.78
CA PRO A 24 6.99 11.02 12.25
C PRO A 24 8.24 10.18 12.46
N ASP A 25 8.61 10.03 13.73
CA ASP A 25 9.84 9.37 14.17
C ASP A 25 9.45 8.17 15.02
N GLY A 26 9.22 7.05 14.33
CA GLY A 26 8.79 5.77 14.88
C GLY A 26 9.95 4.79 15.07
N GLU A 27 9.68 3.50 15.26
CA GLU A 27 10.70 2.46 15.49
C GLU A 27 11.54 2.21 14.22
N LEU A 28 10.90 2.17 13.06
CA LEU A 28 11.53 1.77 11.80
C LEU A 28 11.83 2.95 10.88
N VAL A 29 11.01 3.99 10.92
CA VAL A 29 11.04 5.08 9.94
C VAL A 29 11.10 6.42 10.66
N GLN A 30 11.86 7.35 10.09
CA GLN A 30 11.93 8.74 10.55
C GLN A 30 11.72 9.68 9.36
N VAL A 31 10.81 10.63 9.49
CA VAL A 31 10.63 11.69 8.48
C VAL A 31 11.49 12.89 8.84
N VAL A 32 12.41 13.26 7.96
CA VAL A 32 13.32 14.40 8.13
C VAL A 32 13.10 15.35 6.96
N ASP A 33 12.40 16.46 7.20
CA ASP A 33 11.93 17.34 6.12
C ASP A 33 12.76 18.63 6.03
N PHE A 34 13.95 18.50 5.43
CA PHE A 34 14.85 19.61 5.11
C PHE A 34 15.00 19.76 3.60
N ASP A 35 14.68 20.96 3.09
CA ASP A 35 14.81 21.33 1.68
C ASP A 35 16.18 21.94 1.44
N VAL A 36 17.07 21.20 0.78
CA VAL A 36 18.42 21.68 0.48
C VAL A 36 18.36 22.82 -0.54
N SER A 37 17.51 22.73 -1.56
CA SER A 37 17.41 23.75 -2.61
C SER A 37 16.88 25.08 -2.05
N ARG A 38 15.96 25.03 -1.08
CA ARG A 38 15.40 26.22 -0.41
C ARG A 38 16.07 26.57 0.91
N ASN A 39 17.05 25.79 1.34
CA ASN A 39 17.76 25.89 2.62
C ASN A 39 16.81 26.12 3.82
N ARG A 40 15.77 25.30 3.97
CA ARG A 40 14.77 25.46 5.03
C ARG A 40 14.29 24.14 5.62
N TRP A 41 13.93 24.19 6.90
CA TRP A 41 13.20 23.14 7.58
C TRP A 41 11.70 23.36 7.45
N TYR A 42 10.96 22.29 7.16
CA TYR A 42 9.51 22.30 7.24
C TYR A 42 9.03 21.94 8.64
N LEU A 43 7.86 22.47 9.02
CA LEU A 43 7.25 22.18 10.31
C LEU A 43 6.95 20.67 10.41
N PRO A 44 7.48 19.94 11.41
CA PRO A 44 7.19 18.53 11.59
C PRO A 44 5.70 18.30 11.91
N VAL A 45 5.10 17.28 11.30
CA VAL A 45 3.73 16.85 11.65
C VAL A 45 3.75 16.01 12.93
N ASP A 46 2.81 16.27 13.83
CA ASP A 46 2.55 15.45 15.02
C ASP A 46 1.29 14.60 14.79
N LEU A 47 1.47 13.33 14.41
CA LEU A 47 0.36 12.43 14.08
C LEU A 47 -0.45 12.01 15.32
N ASP A 48 0.09 12.16 16.53
CA ASP A 48 -0.62 11.88 17.79
C ASP A 48 -1.37 13.10 18.34
N ALA A 49 -1.32 14.23 17.63
CA ALA A 49 -2.11 15.39 18.00
C ALA A 49 -3.62 15.04 17.98
N ALA A 50 -4.32 15.34 19.09
CA ALA A 50 -5.72 14.93 19.29
C ALA A 50 -6.66 15.33 18.15
N PHE A 51 -6.43 16.49 17.51
CA PHE A 51 -7.25 16.95 16.40
C PHE A 51 -7.03 16.17 15.09
N LEU A 52 -5.82 15.64 14.86
CA LEU A 52 -5.51 14.78 13.70
C LEU A 52 -6.05 13.37 13.92
N LEU A 53 -5.91 12.83 15.12
CA LEU A 53 -6.51 11.54 15.49
C LEU A 53 -8.03 11.55 15.31
N ALA A 54 -8.69 12.68 15.60
CA ALA A 54 -10.13 12.84 15.38
C ALA A 54 -10.56 12.92 13.90
N GLN A 55 -9.61 13.13 12.97
CA GLN A 55 -9.85 13.36 11.54
C GLN A 55 -9.26 12.27 10.64
N ASP A 56 -8.71 11.20 11.23
CA ASP A 56 -7.93 10.19 10.51
C ASP A 56 -6.73 10.78 9.75
N GLY A 57 -6.11 11.83 10.32
CA GLY A 57 -4.94 12.52 9.78
C GLY A 57 -5.27 13.79 8.98
N ILE A 58 -4.23 14.37 8.36
CA ILE A 58 -4.30 15.52 7.46
C ILE A 58 -4.80 15.04 6.09
N ARG A 59 -5.76 15.75 5.50
CA ARG A 59 -6.15 15.49 4.11
C ARG A 59 -4.96 15.74 3.18
N PRO A 60 -4.61 14.80 2.28
CA PRO A 60 -3.54 15.00 1.33
C PRO A 60 -3.74 16.28 0.51
N THR A 61 -2.73 17.14 0.52
CA THR A 61 -2.71 18.41 -0.22
C THR A 61 -1.28 18.68 -0.66
N GLU A 62 -1.12 19.37 -1.80
CA GLU A 62 0.19 19.78 -2.33
C GLU A 62 0.73 21.05 -1.64
N SER A 63 -0.13 21.77 -0.92
CA SER A 63 0.20 23.06 -0.31
C SER A 63 0.72 22.97 1.12
N ASP A 64 0.49 21.85 1.82
CA ASP A 64 0.91 21.64 3.20
C ASP A 64 2.00 20.56 3.29
N PRO A 65 3.27 20.93 3.55
CA PRO A 65 4.37 19.98 3.73
C PRO A 65 4.11 18.92 4.81
N ARG A 66 3.28 19.21 5.83
CA ARG A 66 2.90 18.24 6.86
C ARG A 66 2.09 17.09 6.28
N ALA A 67 1.25 17.36 5.28
CA ALA A 67 0.51 16.32 4.56
C ALA A 67 1.48 15.42 3.78
N HIS A 68 2.56 15.98 3.21
CA HIS A 68 3.59 15.21 2.50
C HIS A 68 4.33 14.27 3.46
N GLN A 69 4.71 14.77 4.64
CA GLN A 69 5.33 13.96 5.69
C GLN A 69 4.44 12.79 6.12
N GLN A 70 3.13 13.03 6.30
CA GLN A 70 2.17 11.99 6.63
C GLN A 70 2.06 10.94 5.51
N VAL A 71 1.92 11.36 4.25
CA VAL A 71 1.78 10.44 3.10
C VAL A 71 3.00 9.53 3.00
N VAL A 72 4.19 10.10 3.04
CA VAL A 72 5.45 9.36 2.94
C VAL A 72 5.60 8.36 4.08
N TYR A 73 5.27 8.77 5.31
CA TYR A 73 5.29 7.88 6.48
C TYR A 73 4.29 6.73 6.34
N ALA A 74 3.04 7.05 6.03
CA ALA A 74 1.95 6.07 5.98
C ALA A 74 2.19 5.01 4.89
N VAL A 75 2.63 5.44 3.70
CA VAL A 75 2.92 4.51 2.60
C VAL A 75 4.13 3.63 2.95
N ALA A 76 5.21 4.21 3.49
CA ALA A 76 6.39 3.44 3.88
C ALA A 76 6.08 2.39 4.96
N MET A 77 5.33 2.78 6.01
CA MET A 77 4.93 1.84 7.06
C MET A 77 3.99 0.75 6.53
N SER A 78 3.08 1.09 5.59
CA SER A 78 2.24 0.08 4.92
C SER A 78 3.06 -0.93 4.13
N VAL A 79 4.09 -0.49 3.40
CA VAL A 79 5.02 -1.38 2.68
C VAL A 79 5.72 -2.31 3.66
N ILE A 80 6.33 -1.75 4.71
CA ILE A 80 7.08 -2.52 5.71
C ILE A 80 6.19 -3.55 6.40
N GLU A 81 4.98 -3.16 6.81
CA GLU A 81 4.03 -4.08 7.44
C GLU A 81 3.69 -5.26 6.52
N ARG A 82 3.55 -5.01 5.21
CA ARG A 82 3.29 -6.09 4.25
C ARG A 82 4.46 -7.06 4.17
N PHE A 83 5.68 -6.54 4.17
CA PHE A 83 6.88 -7.37 4.25
C PHE A 83 6.93 -8.18 5.54
N GLU A 84 6.58 -7.60 6.70
CA GLU A 84 6.51 -8.35 7.98
C GLU A 84 5.52 -9.50 7.92
N ARG A 85 4.30 -9.21 7.45
CA ARG A 85 3.22 -10.20 7.30
C ARG A 85 3.63 -11.31 6.33
N PHE A 86 4.32 -10.97 5.25
CA PHE A 86 4.81 -11.95 4.27
C PHE A 86 5.94 -12.83 4.82
N MET A 87 6.93 -12.22 5.48
CA MET A 87 8.07 -12.95 6.05
C MET A 87 7.71 -13.73 7.32
N GLY A 88 6.54 -13.48 7.93
CA GLY A 88 6.11 -14.10 9.17
C GLY A 88 6.94 -13.69 10.39
N ARG A 89 7.63 -12.55 10.32
CA ARG A 89 8.49 -12.04 11.40
C ARG A 89 8.57 -10.53 11.39
N ARG A 90 8.90 -9.95 12.55
CA ARG A 90 9.18 -8.51 12.66
C ARG A 90 10.37 -8.09 11.80
N PHE A 91 10.19 -6.99 11.09
CA PHE A 91 11.21 -6.35 10.30
C PHE A 91 12.05 -5.46 11.20
N ARG A 92 13.36 -5.47 10.96
CA ARG A 92 14.30 -4.57 11.62
C ARG A 92 15.36 -4.18 10.62
N TRP A 93 15.77 -2.92 10.62
CA TRP A 93 16.96 -2.50 9.90
C TRP A 93 18.21 -3.13 10.52
N ARG A 94 19.36 -2.94 9.86
CA ARG A 94 20.64 -3.41 10.40
C ARG A 94 21.15 -2.40 11.43
N GLY A 95 21.51 -2.89 12.62
CA GLY A 95 21.88 -2.02 13.74
C GLY A 95 20.68 -1.22 14.27
N GLU A 96 20.96 -0.10 14.92
CA GLU A 96 19.95 0.82 15.48
C GLU A 96 19.51 1.91 14.47
N GLN A 97 19.71 1.66 13.17
CA GLN A 97 19.43 2.65 12.13
C GLN A 97 17.95 2.62 11.74
N LYS A 98 17.34 3.80 11.62
CA LYS A 98 16.01 4.00 11.02
C LYS A 98 16.17 4.36 9.55
N LEU A 99 15.18 4.01 8.72
CA LEU A 99 15.11 4.54 7.36
C LEU A 99 14.64 6.00 7.43
N ARG A 100 15.46 6.91 6.90
CA ARG A 100 15.08 8.31 6.80
C ARG A 100 14.27 8.55 5.54
N LEU A 101 13.18 9.29 5.65
CA LEU A 101 12.39 9.71 4.50
C LEU A 101 12.47 11.24 4.42
N VAL A 102 12.88 11.75 3.26
CA VAL A 102 13.10 13.20 3.05
C VAL A 102 12.17 13.67 1.92
N PRO A 103 10.95 14.16 2.25
CA PRO A 103 9.92 14.48 1.26
C PRO A 103 10.33 15.57 0.25
N HIS A 104 11.15 16.53 0.66
CA HIS A 104 11.58 17.67 -0.16
C HIS A 104 13.11 17.71 -0.32
N ALA A 105 13.73 16.60 -0.68
CA ALA A 105 15.19 16.46 -0.64
C ALA A 105 15.94 17.35 -1.63
N PHE A 106 15.41 17.51 -2.86
CA PHE A 106 16.06 18.28 -3.93
C PHE A 106 15.06 18.72 -5.00
N GLU A 107 15.48 19.66 -5.86
CA GLU A 107 14.73 20.04 -7.05
C GLU A 107 15.13 19.15 -8.23
N GLY A 108 14.18 18.37 -8.74
CA GLY A 108 14.39 17.43 -9.83
C GLY A 108 13.25 16.42 -9.98
N GLN A 109 13.09 15.92 -11.21
CA GLN A 109 12.11 14.87 -11.56
C GLN A 109 12.65 13.48 -11.21
N ASN A 110 12.95 13.25 -9.93
CA ASN A 110 13.44 11.95 -9.49
C ASN A 110 13.10 11.69 -8.01
N ALA A 111 13.13 10.42 -7.62
CA ALA A 111 13.25 9.97 -6.24
C ALA A 111 14.20 8.78 -6.21
N TYR A 112 14.94 8.60 -5.13
CA TYR A 112 15.85 7.46 -5.02
C TYR A 112 16.18 7.09 -3.58
N PHE A 113 16.41 5.81 -3.35
CA PHE A 113 17.04 5.31 -2.14
C PHE A 113 18.57 5.48 -2.17
N ASP A 114 19.12 6.13 -1.14
CA ASP A 114 20.55 6.28 -0.88
C ASP A 114 21.00 5.31 0.24
N PRO A 115 21.75 4.23 -0.09
CA PRO A 115 22.21 3.26 0.89
C PRO A 115 23.24 3.79 1.87
N GLN A 116 24.02 4.81 1.50
CA GLN A 116 25.06 5.37 2.37
C GLN A 116 24.43 6.20 3.48
N ARG A 117 23.41 6.99 3.12
CA ARG A 117 22.66 7.82 4.09
C ARG A 117 21.56 7.03 4.80
N GLY A 118 21.18 5.86 4.28
CA GLY A 118 20.02 5.11 4.77
C GLY A 118 18.74 5.94 4.63
N ALA A 119 18.57 6.58 3.47
CA ALA A 119 17.53 7.56 3.25
C ALA A 119 16.83 7.37 1.90
N VAL A 120 15.53 7.60 1.85
CA VAL A 120 14.81 7.81 0.59
C VAL A 120 14.64 9.31 0.39
N LEU A 121 15.13 9.78 -0.76
CA LEU A 121 15.19 11.18 -1.12
C LEU A 121 14.17 11.44 -2.23
N PHE A 122 13.20 12.30 -1.96
CA PHE A 122 12.15 12.65 -2.92
C PHE A 122 12.41 14.04 -3.52
N GLY A 123 12.37 14.11 -4.85
CA GLY A 123 12.47 15.36 -5.59
C GLY A 123 11.12 16.02 -5.84
N TYR A 124 11.17 17.30 -6.19
CA TYR A 124 10.03 18.05 -6.72
C TYR A 124 10.45 18.86 -7.95
N TYR A 125 9.51 19.10 -8.86
CA TYR A 125 9.79 19.80 -10.12
C TYR A 125 8.53 20.51 -10.62
N GLN A 126 8.69 21.48 -11.52
CA GLN A 126 7.56 22.11 -12.19
C GLN A 126 7.13 21.32 -13.42
N ALA A 127 5.83 21.13 -13.60
CA ALA A 127 5.25 20.59 -14.81
C ALA A 127 5.58 21.51 -16.00
N ASP A 128 5.88 20.89 -17.14
CA ASP A 128 6.17 21.60 -18.38
C ASP A 128 5.02 22.57 -18.76
N ALA A 129 5.36 23.75 -19.26
CA ALA A 129 4.37 24.77 -19.58
C ALA A 129 3.55 24.43 -20.83
N ASP A 130 4.17 23.76 -21.80
CA ASP A 130 3.61 23.47 -23.12
C ASP A 130 3.03 22.06 -23.19
N ASN A 131 3.62 21.11 -22.46
CA ASN A 131 3.15 19.72 -22.39
C ASN A 131 3.13 19.16 -20.95
N PRO A 132 2.26 19.67 -20.07
CA PRO A 132 2.18 19.24 -18.67
C PRO A 132 1.60 17.83 -18.48
N GLY A 133 1.14 17.19 -19.56
CA GLY A 133 0.44 15.91 -19.52
C GLY A 133 -0.88 16.01 -18.76
N ALA A 134 -1.00 15.25 -17.67
CA ALA A 134 -2.18 15.26 -16.81
C ALA A 134 -2.16 16.36 -15.72
N ASN A 135 -1.10 17.17 -15.66
CA ASN A 135 -0.93 18.22 -14.66
C ASN A 135 -1.32 19.60 -15.22
N LEU A 136 -1.38 20.61 -14.35
CA LEU A 136 -1.52 22.00 -14.80
C LEU A 136 -0.14 22.55 -15.24
N PRO A 137 -0.07 23.38 -16.29
CA PRO A 137 1.16 24.09 -16.67
C PRO A 137 1.81 24.80 -15.48
N GLY A 138 3.10 24.56 -15.24
CA GLY A 138 3.85 25.19 -14.15
C GLY A 138 3.49 24.72 -12.73
N GLN A 139 2.61 23.71 -12.58
CA GLN A 139 2.29 23.10 -11.29
C GLN A 139 3.54 22.46 -10.67
N VAL A 140 3.76 22.65 -9.38
CA VAL A 140 4.82 21.93 -8.67
C VAL A 140 4.36 20.50 -8.38
N ILE A 141 5.09 19.53 -8.90
CA ILE A 141 4.87 18.10 -8.71
C ILE A 141 5.82 17.61 -7.63
N PHE A 142 5.26 16.96 -6.61
CA PHE A 142 6.02 16.29 -5.56
C PHE A 142 6.01 14.79 -5.78
N THR A 143 7.20 14.18 -5.90
CA THR A 143 7.31 12.71 -6.02
C THR A 143 6.92 12.00 -4.71
N CYS A 144 7.10 12.68 -3.58
CA CYS A 144 6.72 12.22 -2.24
C CYS A 144 5.20 12.10 -2.02
N LEU A 145 4.38 12.48 -3.00
CA LEU A 145 2.92 12.28 -2.97
C LEU A 145 2.46 11.09 -3.82
N SER A 146 3.38 10.46 -4.56
CA SER A 146 3.08 9.26 -5.34
C SER A 146 3.27 8.02 -4.48
N ASN A 147 2.16 7.30 -4.21
CA ASN A 147 2.20 6.03 -3.48
C ASN A 147 3.22 5.08 -4.11
N ASP A 148 3.22 5.03 -5.45
CA ASP A 148 3.99 4.09 -6.26
C ASP A 148 5.49 4.36 -6.15
N ILE A 149 5.87 5.64 -6.26
CA ILE A 149 7.27 6.05 -6.10
C ILE A 149 7.74 5.75 -4.67
N ILE A 150 6.95 6.09 -3.65
CA ILE A 150 7.33 5.79 -2.26
C ILE A 150 7.49 4.27 -2.05
N ALA A 151 6.53 3.47 -2.52
CA ALA A 151 6.57 2.02 -2.38
C ALA A 151 7.76 1.40 -3.11
N HIS A 152 8.06 1.89 -4.32
CA HIS A 152 9.20 1.47 -5.12
C HIS A 152 10.53 1.75 -4.37
N GLU A 153 10.75 2.99 -3.93
CA GLU A 153 12.00 3.37 -3.27
C GLU A 153 12.18 2.73 -1.89
N VAL A 154 11.11 2.60 -1.11
CA VAL A 154 11.15 1.87 0.17
C VAL A 154 11.46 0.40 -0.06
N THR A 155 11.00 -0.19 -1.17
CA THR A 155 11.36 -1.57 -1.53
C THR A 155 12.85 -1.71 -1.83
N HIS A 156 13.48 -0.74 -2.50
CA HIS A 156 14.94 -0.75 -2.64
C HIS A 156 15.66 -0.76 -1.29
N ALA A 157 15.19 0.04 -0.32
CA ALA A 157 15.75 0.03 1.03
C ALA A 157 15.61 -1.35 1.70
N ILE A 158 14.44 -1.99 1.59
CA ILE A 158 14.15 -3.31 2.16
C ILE A 158 15.01 -4.40 1.50
N VAL A 159 15.08 -4.42 0.17
CA VAL A 159 15.89 -5.40 -0.58
C VAL A 159 17.37 -5.26 -0.22
N HIS A 160 17.88 -4.02 -0.19
CA HIS A 160 19.25 -3.73 0.23
C HIS A 160 19.53 -4.23 1.66
N ARG A 161 18.57 -4.08 2.58
CA ARG A 161 18.66 -4.64 3.93
C ARG A 161 18.73 -6.16 3.93
N ILE A 162 17.90 -6.83 3.14
CA ILE A 162 17.79 -8.30 3.12
C ILE A 162 19.08 -8.92 2.58
N ARG A 163 19.58 -8.45 1.42
CA ARG A 163 20.80 -8.97 0.80
C ARG A 163 21.67 -7.83 0.23
N ARG A 164 22.67 -7.41 1.00
CA ARG A 164 23.62 -6.34 0.61
C ARG A 164 24.34 -6.63 -0.70
N GLN A 165 24.72 -7.88 -0.94
CA GLN A 165 25.46 -8.28 -2.13
C GLN A 165 24.62 -8.15 -3.41
N TYR A 166 23.31 -7.97 -3.32
CA TYR A 166 22.50 -7.77 -4.52
C TYR A 166 22.72 -6.40 -5.17
N ARG A 167 23.49 -5.50 -4.55
CA ARG A 167 24.01 -4.29 -5.19
C ARG A 167 25.20 -4.56 -6.11
N LEU A 168 25.82 -5.74 -6.02
CA LEU A 168 26.94 -6.10 -6.88
C LEU A 168 26.41 -6.50 -8.25
N SER A 169 26.68 -5.67 -9.26
CA SER A 169 26.35 -5.96 -10.65
C SER A 169 27.24 -7.08 -11.19
N THR A 170 26.87 -8.32 -10.89
CA THR A 170 27.56 -9.49 -11.47
C THR A 170 27.12 -9.74 -12.91
N ASN A 171 25.93 -9.26 -13.27
CA ASN A 171 25.39 -9.22 -14.63
C ASN A 171 24.30 -8.14 -14.75
N GLN A 172 23.84 -7.90 -15.97
CA GLN A 172 22.78 -6.93 -16.29
C GLN A 172 21.41 -7.26 -15.67
N ASP A 173 21.13 -8.54 -15.40
CA ASP A 173 19.86 -8.98 -14.84
C ASP A 173 19.73 -8.65 -13.34
N VAL A 174 20.85 -8.45 -12.62
CA VAL A 174 20.80 -8.15 -11.17
C VAL A 174 20.06 -6.84 -10.89
N PHE A 175 20.44 -5.76 -11.59
CA PHE A 175 19.75 -4.48 -11.43
C PHE A 175 18.36 -4.51 -12.04
N ALA A 176 18.17 -5.16 -13.18
CA ALA A 176 16.83 -5.34 -13.75
C ALA A 176 15.89 -6.06 -12.77
N CYS A 177 16.38 -7.07 -12.04
CA CYS A 177 15.62 -7.76 -11.01
C CYS A 177 15.30 -6.84 -9.82
N HIS A 178 16.21 -5.94 -9.43
CA HIS A 178 15.95 -4.96 -8.39
C HIS A 178 14.82 -4.01 -8.75
N GLU A 179 14.88 -3.45 -9.95
CA GLU A 179 13.84 -2.59 -10.49
C GLU A 179 12.51 -3.33 -10.56
N ALA A 180 12.52 -4.55 -11.11
CA ALA A 180 11.32 -5.33 -11.27
C ALA A 180 10.67 -5.71 -9.93
N ILE A 181 11.46 -6.03 -8.89
CA ILE A 181 10.90 -6.30 -7.55
C ILE A 181 10.25 -5.05 -6.97
N ALA A 182 10.91 -3.90 -7.07
CA ALA A 182 10.39 -2.64 -6.56
C ALA A 182 9.11 -2.21 -7.31
N ASP A 183 9.08 -2.39 -8.63
CA ASP A 183 7.89 -2.16 -9.46
C ASP A 183 6.77 -3.14 -9.13
N LEU A 184 7.04 -4.42 -8.93
CA LEU A 184 6.03 -5.40 -8.52
C LEU A 184 5.43 -5.08 -7.16
N VAL A 185 6.23 -4.64 -6.18
CA VAL A 185 5.70 -4.25 -4.87
C VAL A 185 4.80 -3.02 -5.01
N ALA A 186 5.25 -1.99 -5.72
CA ALA A 186 4.47 -0.78 -5.94
C ALA A 186 3.17 -1.06 -6.72
N LEU A 187 3.21 -1.92 -7.73
CA LEU A 187 2.04 -2.37 -8.47
C LEU A 187 1.08 -3.17 -7.57
N PHE A 188 1.57 -4.20 -6.87
CA PHE A 188 0.72 -5.08 -6.07
C PHE A 188 0.12 -4.40 -4.85
N GLN A 189 0.72 -3.31 -4.38
CA GLN A 189 0.19 -2.50 -3.29
C GLN A 189 -1.22 -1.95 -3.60
N HIS A 190 -1.52 -1.66 -4.86
CA HIS A 190 -2.86 -1.25 -5.31
C HIS A 190 -3.93 -2.30 -5.06
N PHE A 191 -3.61 -3.58 -5.28
CA PHE A 191 -4.56 -4.68 -5.05
C PHE A 191 -4.83 -4.94 -3.58
N ALA A 192 -4.01 -4.37 -2.70
CA ALA A 192 -4.28 -4.42 -1.28
C ALA A 192 -5.18 -3.31 -0.78
N TYR A 193 -5.47 -2.31 -1.61
CA TYR A 193 -6.41 -1.25 -1.30
C TYR A 193 -7.79 -1.64 -1.79
N ARG A 194 -8.63 -2.07 -0.82
CA ARG A 194 -9.97 -2.59 -1.11
C ARG A 194 -10.78 -1.62 -1.95
N ASP A 195 -10.74 -0.33 -1.63
CA ASP A 195 -11.56 0.68 -2.32
C ASP A 195 -11.12 0.88 -3.77
N VAL A 196 -9.80 0.84 -4.03
CA VAL A 196 -9.24 0.88 -5.40
C VAL A 196 -9.69 -0.34 -6.19
N VAL A 197 -9.62 -1.53 -5.59
CA VAL A 197 -10.07 -2.78 -6.24
C VAL A 197 -11.57 -2.77 -6.50
N LEU A 198 -12.38 -2.33 -5.53
CA LEU A 198 -13.84 -2.27 -5.68
C LEU A 198 -14.24 -1.27 -6.78
N ASP A 199 -13.60 -0.11 -6.84
CA ASP A 199 -13.85 0.88 -7.90
C ASP A 199 -13.44 0.34 -9.27
N ALA A 200 -12.28 -0.31 -9.39
CA ALA A 200 -11.84 -0.95 -10.63
C ALA A 200 -12.79 -2.06 -11.09
N ILE A 201 -13.28 -2.91 -10.17
CA ILE A 201 -14.28 -3.95 -10.48
C ILE A 201 -15.62 -3.33 -10.90
N ALA A 202 -16.04 -2.25 -10.24
CA ALA A 202 -17.29 -1.56 -10.54
C ALA A 202 -17.26 -0.93 -11.94
N LYS A 203 -16.18 -0.23 -12.28
CA LYS A 203 -15.96 0.38 -13.60
C LYS A 203 -15.92 -0.65 -14.73
N THR A 204 -15.44 -1.86 -14.46
CA THR A 204 -15.28 -2.91 -15.47
C THR A 204 -16.48 -3.84 -15.61
N SER A 205 -17.59 -3.61 -14.88
CA SER A 205 -18.82 -4.42 -14.95
C SER A 205 -18.57 -5.95 -14.78
N ALA A 206 -17.60 -6.33 -13.94
CA ALA A 206 -17.02 -7.68 -13.85
C ALA A 206 -16.57 -8.33 -15.17
N GLY A 207 -16.36 -7.54 -16.21
CA GLY A 207 -15.57 -7.88 -17.39
C GLY A 207 -14.07 -7.95 -17.07
N LEU A 208 -13.70 -8.48 -15.91
CA LEU A 208 -12.32 -8.89 -15.59
C LEU A 208 -11.85 -9.99 -16.57
N ALA A 209 -12.80 -10.67 -17.21
CA ALA A 209 -12.57 -11.59 -18.32
C ALA A 209 -11.86 -10.92 -19.51
N ASN A 210 -12.04 -9.61 -19.73
CA ASN A 210 -11.41 -8.90 -20.84
C ASN A 210 -10.06 -8.26 -20.47
N SER A 211 -9.50 -8.54 -19.29
CA SER A 211 -8.18 -8.06 -18.80
C SER A 211 -7.98 -6.54 -18.73
N THR A 212 -8.86 -5.73 -19.33
CA THR A 212 -8.69 -4.29 -19.51
C THR A 212 -8.68 -3.51 -18.20
N GLY A 213 -9.49 -3.86 -17.20
CA GLY A 213 -9.53 -3.12 -15.94
C GLY A 213 -8.25 -3.17 -15.11
N LEU A 214 -7.71 -4.39 -14.92
CA LEU A 214 -6.47 -4.61 -14.17
C LEU A 214 -5.25 -4.13 -14.96
N LEU A 215 -5.34 -4.19 -16.28
CA LEU A 215 -4.29 -3.74 -17.18
C LEU A 215 -4.28 -2.22 -17.34
N GLU A 216 -5.43 -1.54 -17.25
CA GLU A 216 -5.52 -0.09 -17.09
C GLU A 216 -4.89 0.38 -15.77
N LEU A 217 -5.07 -0.37 -14.66
CA LEU A 217 -4.34 -0.08 -13.42
C LEU A 217 -2.82 -0.23 -13.60
N ALA A 218 -2.36 -1.27 -14.30
CA ALA A 218 -0.95 -1.44 -14.62
C ALA A 218 -0.42 -0.32 -15.55
N ARG A 219 -1.23 0.16 -16.50
CA ARG A 219 -0.91 1.32 -17.35
C ARG A 219 -0.78 2.60 -16.50
N GLU A 220 -1.75 2.84 -15.63
CA GLU A 220 -1.77 4.00 -14.75
C GLU A 220 -0.59 4.02 -13.77
N PHE A 221 -0.13 2.85 -13.33
CA PHE A 221 1.06 2.63 -12.50
C PHE A 221 2.36 2.93 -13.25
N GLY A 222 2.49 2.47 -14.49
CA GLY A 222 3.70 2.77 -15.26
C GLY A 222 3.86 4.28 -15.47
N GLU A 223 2.77 5.01 -15.73
CA GLU A 223 2.81 6.46 -15.91
C GLU A 223 3.27 7.22 -14.64
N SER A 224 2.89 6.78 -13.44
CA SER A 224 3.20 7.47 -12.18
C SER A 224 4.68 7.36 -11.77
N THR A 225 5.35 6.29 -12.19
CA THR A 225 6.78 6.03 -11.95
C THR A 225 7.66 6.55 -13.08
N GLY A 226 7.08 7.14 -14.14
CA GLY A 226 7.81 7.56 -15.35
C GLY A 226 8.19 6.39 -16.26
N ARG A 227 7.75 5.17 -15.96
CA ARG A 227 8.11 3.90 -16.63
C ARG A 227 6.98 3.36 -17.52
N GLY A 228 5.99 4.21 -17.79
CA GLY A 228 4.72 3.87 -18.43
C GLY A 228 4.90 3.24 -19.78
N ALA A 229 5.82 3.78 -20.59
CA ALA A 229 6.08 3.25 -21.92
C ALA A 229 6.69 1.85 -21.88
N ALA A 230 7.69 1.61 -21.03
CA ALA A 230 8.40 0.33 -20.94
C ALA A 230 7.49 -0.78 -20.41
N LEU A 231 6.79 -0.52 -19.30
CA LEU A 231 5.86 -1.49 -18.72
C LEU A 231 4.64 -1.72 -19.62
N ARG A 232 4.11 -0.67 -20.25
CA ARG A 232 3.02 -0.78 -21.22
C ARG A 232 3.46 -1.62 -22.41
N SER A 233 4.65 -1.40 -22.95
CA SER A 233 5.18 -2.23 -24.04
C SER A 233 5.31 -3.68 -23.61
N ALA A 234 5.84 -3.96 -22.42
CA ALA A 234 6.01 -5.32 -21.92
C ALA A 234 4.68 -6.06 -21.65
N ILE A 235 3.64 -5.35 -21.19
CA ILE A 235 2.33 -5.94 -20.84
C ILE A 235 1.37 -5.98 -22.06
N LEU A 236 1.31 -4.93 -22.88
CA LEU A 236 0.37 -4.85 -24.01
C LEU A 236 0.92 -5.46 -25.29
N ASP A 237 2.23 -5.38 -25.52
CA ASP A 237 2.83 -6.02 -26.68
C ASP A 237 3.17 -7.46 -26.32
N ARG A 238 2.21 -8.37 -26.51
CA ARG A 238 2.44 -9.82 -26.39
C ARG A 238 3.44 -10.36 -27.41
N ASN A 239 3.85 -9.55 -28.38
CA ASN A 239 4.97 -9.84 -29.27
C ASN A 239 6.30 -9.27 -28.76
N SER A 240 6.38 -8.86 -27.48
CA SER A 240 7.64 -8.55 -26.80
C SER A 240 8.54 -9.80 -26.81
N THR A 241 9.28 -9.95 -27.91
CA THR A 241 10.05 -11.15 -28.21
C THR A 241 11.23 -11.29 -27.25
N SER A 242 11.75 -12.52 -27.14
CA SER A 242 13.05 -12.78 -26.51
C SER A 242 14.17 -11.89 -27.06
N GLY A 243 14.04 -11.39 -28.30
CA GLY A 243 14.96 -10.42 -28.91
C GLY A 243 14.90 -9.04 -28.26
N SER A 244 13.70 -8.53 -27.95
CA SER A 244 13.55 -7.23 -27.28
C SER A 244 14.09 -7.26 -25.85
N PHE A 245 13.84 -8.35 -25.12
CA PHE A 245 14.49 -8.59 -23.83
C PHE A 245 16.02 -8.69 -23.97
N ALA A 246 16.54 -9.38 -24.97
CA ALA A 246 17.99 -9.49 -25.17
C ALA A 246 18.65 -8.14 -25.51
N ALA A 247 17.93 -7.24 -26.19
CA ALA A 247 18.40 -5.90 -26.54
C ALA A 247 18.31 -4.89 -25.38
N ALA A 248 17.41 -5.09 -24.42
CA ALA A 248 17.24 -4.19 -23.28
C ALA A 248 18.44 -4.26 -22.33
N THR A 249 19.23 -3.19 -22.30
CA THR A 249 20.41 -3.03 -21.43
C THR A 249 20.14 -2.18 -20.19
N GLU A 250 19.16 -1.27 -20.29
CA GLU A 250 18.78 -0.39 -19.20
C GLU A 250 18.01 -1.19 -18.13
N PRO A 251 18.40 -1.13 -16.83
CA PRO A 251 17.79 -1.91 -15.77
C PRO A 251 16.26 -1.80 -15.68
N HIS A 252 15.69 -0.59 -15.80
CA HIS A 252 14.24 -0.40 -15.72
C HIS A 252 13.53 -1.06 -16.91
N GLU A 253 14.00 -0.80 -18.14
CA GLU A 253 13.47 -1.40 -19.37
C GLU A 253 13.54 -2.92 -19.33
N ARG A 254 14.70 -3.46 -18.96
CA ARG A 254 14.91 -4.91 -18.86
C ARG A 254 14.07 -5.53 -17.74
N GLY A 255 13.93 -4.83 -16.62
CA GLY A 255 13.10 -5.23 -15.48
C GLY A 255 11.61 -5.30 -15.85
N ALA A 256 11.13 -4.43 -16.73
CA ALA A 256 9.73 -4.40 -17.17
C ALA A 256 9.25 -5.74 -17.77
N TYR A 257 10.12 -6.48 -18.46
CA TYR A 257 9.80 -7.82 -18.98
C TYR A 257 9.55 -8.83 -17.85
N PHE A 258 10.30 -8.75 -16.75
CA PHE A 258 10.08 -9.58 -15.57
C PHE A 258 8.76 -9.20 -14.89
N VAL A 259 8.48 -7.90 -14.74
CA VAL A 259 7.21 -7.42 -14.19
C VAL A 259 6.04 -7.93 -15.02
N ALA A 260 6.11 -7.83 -16.36
CA ALA A 260 5.08 -8.30 -17.27
C ALA A 260 4.83 -9.80 -17.13
N ALA A 261 5.89 -10.62 -17.13
CA ALA A 261 5.75 -12.08 -16.97
C ALA A 261 5.08 -12.47 -15.63
N VAL A 262 5.47 -11.82 -14.53
CA VAL A 262 4.86 -12.07 -13.21
C VAL A 262 3.40 -11.58 -13.18
N PHE A 263 3.12 -10.44 -13.82
CA PHE A 263 1.77 -9.88 -13.86
C PHE A 263 0.82 -10.73 -14.71
N ASP A 264 1.26 -11.23 -15.86
CA ASP A 264 0.49 -12.16 -16.70
C ASP A 264 0.14 -13.44 -15.93
N ALA A 265 1.11 -14.04 -15.24
CA ALA A 265 0.86 -15.21 -14.40
C ALA A 265 -0.12 -14.91 -13.26
N TYR A 266 -0.03 -13.73 -12.66
CA TYR A 266 -0.97 -13.28 -11.63
C TYR A 266 -2.40 -13.12 -12.19
N LEU A 267 -2.55 -12.49 -13.35
CA LEU A 267 -3.85 -12.30 -14.01
C LEU A 267 -4.49 -13.64 -14.35
N GLU A 268 -3.72 -14.57 -14.92
CA GLU A 268 -4.20 -15.92 -15.24
C GLU A 268 -4.70 -16.64 -13.98
N ALA A 269 -3.90 -16.65 -12.91
CA ALA A 269 -4.30 -17.30 -11.67
C ALA A 269 -5.50 -16.61 -10.99
N TYR A 270 -5.57 -15.28 -11.07
CA TYR A 270 -6.71 -14.53 -10.58
C TYR A 270 -7.99 -14.89 -11.33
N GLN A 271 -7.95 -14.93 -12.66
CA GLN A 271 -9.07 -15.35 -13.52
C GLN A 271 -9.54 -16.76 -13.16
N ASN A 272 -8.59 -17.70 -13.01
CA ASN A 272 -8.88 -19.07 -12.59
C ASN A 272 -9.56 -19.12 -11.21
N ALA A 273 -9.11 -18.31 -10.25
CA ALA A 273 -9.66 -18.29 -8.88
C ALA A 273 -11.08 -17.71 -8.78
N ILE A 274 -11.46 -16.82 -9.71
CA ILE A 274 -12.80 -16.20 -9.75
C ILE A 274 -13.75 -16.86 -10.75
N ALA A 275 -13.29 -17.80 -11.58
CA ALA A 275 -14.09 -18.44 -12.63
C ALA A 275 -15.41 -19.02 -12.11
N ASP A 276 -15.39 -19.66 -10.93
CA ASP A 276 -16.60 -20.21 -10.31
C ASP A 276 -17.58 -19.14 -9.83
N LEU A 277 -17.06 -17.98 -9.37
CA LEU A 277 -17.91 -16.86 -8.95
C LEU A 277 -18.61 -16.21 -10.15
N LEU A 278 -17.94 -16.17 -11.30
CA LEU A 278 -18.52 -15.65 -12.54
C LEU A 278 -19.58 -16.60 -13.11
N ARG A 279 -19.39 -17.92 -13.00
CA ARG A 279 -20.37 -18.94 -13.46
C ARG A 279 -21.67 -18.95 -12.66
N GLY A 280 -21.61 -18.63 -11.37
CA GLY A 280 -22.77 -18.65 -10.46
C GLY A 280 -23.59 -17.36 -10.38
N SER A 281 -23.23 -16.30 -11.10
CA SER A 281 -23.99 -15.04 -11.12
C SER A 281 -24.92 -14.98 -12.34
N PRO A 282 -26.25 -14.77 -12.15
CA PRO A 282 -27.13 -14.47 -13.28
C PRO A 282 -26.66 -13.19 -13.99
N PRO A 283 -26.86 -13.05 -15.31
CA PRO A 283 -26.49 -11.84 -16.03
C PRO A 283 -27.17 -10.65 -15.37
N ALA A 284 -26.37 -9.76 -14.80
CA ALA A 284 -26.89 -8.58 -14.11
C ALA A 284 -27.64 -7.71 -15.12
N ALA A 285 -28.90 -7.39 -14.85
CA ALA A 285 -29.60 -6.33 -15.55
C ALA A 285 -28.79 -5.02 -15.43
N PRO A 286 -28.71 -4.21 -16.50
CA PRO A 286 -27.94 -2.97 -16.48
C PRO A 286 -28.46 -2.06 -15.34
N GLY A 287 -27.61 -1.81 -14.34
CA GLY A 287 -27.89 -0.87 -13.25
C GLY A 287 -28.04 -1.44 -11.84
N TYR A 288 -28.04 -2.77 -11.63
CA TYR A 288 -28.11 -3.33 -10.27
C TYR A 288 -27.18 -4.53 -10.06
N ARG A 289 -26.20 -4.41 -9.15
CA ARG A 289 -25.44 -5.55 -8.63
C ARG A 289 -25.36 -5.52 -7.10
N PRO A 290 -25.64 -6.65 -6.42
CA PRO A 290 -25.53 -6.73 -4.98
C PRO A 290 -24.05 -6.58 -4.54
N ARG A 291 -23.82 -5.73 -3.54
CA ARG A 291 -22.49 -5.45 -2.94
C ARG A 291 -21.72 -6.71 -2.51
N ASP A 292 -22.43 -7.80 -2.25
CA ASP A 292 -21.87 -9.05 -1.75
C ASP A 292 -21.03 -9.79 -2.80
N GLY A 293 -21.39 -9.72 -4.09
CA GLY A 293 -20.62 -10.34 -5.17
C GLY A 293 -19.27 -9.65 -5.40
N CYS A 294 -19.27 -8.32 -5.42
CA CYS A 294 -18.05 -7.51 -5.56
C CYS A 294 -17.11 -7.69 -4.37
N THR A 295 -17.66 -7.85 -3.17
CA THR A 295 -16.90 -8.11 -1.94
C THR A 295 -16.24 -9.51 -1.96
N ARG A 296 -16.88 -10.53 -2.53
CA ARG A 296 -16.26 -11.88 -2.67
C ARG A 296 -15.18 -11.94 -3.75
N ILE A 297 -15.35 -11.19 -4.84
CA ILE A 297 -14.36 -11.13 -5.92
C ILE A 297 -13.10 -10.38 -5.45
N SER A 298 -13.27 -9.24 -4.76
CA SER A 298 -12.15 -8.49 -4.17
C SER A 298 -11.40 -9.30 -3.10
N SER A 299 -12.11 -10.05 -2.26
CA SER A 299 -11.46 -10.89 -1.22
C SER A 299 -10.69 -12.08 -1.79
N ARG A 300 -11.09 -12.65 -2.93
CA ARG A 300 -10.33 -13.70 -3.62
C ARG A 300 -9.12 -13.16 -4.41
N GLY A 301 -9.14 -11.88 -4.79
CA GLY A 301 -8.04 -11.22 -5.52
C GLY A 301 -6.92 -10.68 -4.68
N SER A 302 -7.13 -10.53 -3.37
CA SER A 302 -6.10 -10.06 -2.46
C SER A 302 -4.99 -11.14 -2.31
N PRO A 303 -3.72 -10.84 -2.65
CA PRO A 303 -2.62 -11.81 -2.50
C PRO A 303 -2.32 -12.17 -1.03
N MET A 304 -2.84 -11.37 -0.08
CA MET A 304 -2.79 -11.63 1.35
C MET A 304 -4.15 -12.15 1.84
N ARG A 305 -4.25 -13.46 2.05
CA ARG A 305 -5.32 -14.02 2.88
C ARG A 305 -5.03 -13.66 4.35
N ARG A 306 -6.06 -13.27 5.10
CA ARG A 306 -6.03 -13.37 6.57
C ARG A 306 -5.88 -14.85 6.92
N CYS A 307 -4.86 -15.21 7.68
CA CYS A 307 -4.78 -16.52 8.30
C CYS A 307 -5.93 -16.63 9.31
N ASP A 308 -6.93 -17.46 9.00
CA ASP A 308 -7.97 -17.86 9.94
C ASP A 308 -7.50 -19.13 10.67
N SER A 309 -7.64 -19.18 11.99
CA SER A 309 -7.08 -20.22 12.87
C SER A 309 -7.70 -21.61 12.65
N ARG A 310 -8.71 -21.73 11.78
CA ARG A 310 -9.40 -22.99 11.46
C ARG A 310 -9.05 -23.59 10.10
N THR A 311 -8.40 -22.84 9.21
CA THR A 311 -8.03 -23.33 7.88
C THR A 311 -6.56 -23.04 7.64
N GLY A 312 -5.74 -24.09 7.63
CA GLY A 312 -4.29 -24.00 7.42
C GLY A 312 -3.91 -23.15 6.20
N CYS A 313 -2.73 -22.53 6.29
CA CYS A 313 -2.20 -21.58 5.31
C CYS A 313 -2.27 -22.13 3.87
N SER A 314 -3.10 -21.50 3.04
CA SER A 314 -3.14 -21.68 1.59
C SER A 314 -3.09 -20.31 0.90
N GLY A 315 -1.90 -19.70 0.95
CA GLY A 315 -1.57 -18.47 0.24
C GLY A 315 -0.76 -18.75 -1.02
N TRP A 316 -0.94 -17.92 -2.05
CA TRP A 316 -0.35 -18.09 -3.39
C TRP A 316 1.20 -18.22 -3.37
N TRP A 317 1.85 -17.57 -2.41
CA TRP A 317 3.32 -17.61 -2.30
C TRP A 317 3.89 -18.88 -1.65
N CYS A 318 3.08 -19.73 -1.00
CA CYS A 318 3.55 -21.05 -0.55
C CYS A 318 3.93 -21.96 -1.74
N ALA A 319 3.40 -21.70 -2.94
CA ALA A 319 3.72 -22.48 -4.14
C ALA A 319 5.11 -22.18 -4.73
N VAL A 320 5.75 -21.07 -4.34
CA VAL A 320 7.09 -20.69 -4.83
C VAL A 320 8.21 -21.30 -3.96
N SER A 321 7.86 -21.90 -2.81
CA SER A 321 8.81 -22.54 -1.89
C SER A 321 8.61 -24.05 -1.77
N THR A 322 8.48 -24.77 -2.89
CA THR A 322 8.48 -26.25 -2.87
C THR A 322 9.91 -26.76 -2.76
N THR A 323 10.50 -26.62 -1.57
CA THR A 323 11.66 -27.41 -1.15
C THR A 323 11.71 -27.53 0.37
N CYS A 324 10.65 -28.03 0.98
CA CYS A 324 10.73 -28.56 2.34
C CYS A 324 10.05 -29.93 2.43
N ARG A 325 10.85 -30.85 2.94
CA ARG A 325 10.77 -32.30 2.86
C ARG A 325 9.69 -32.82 3.80
N SER A 326 8.94 -33.81 3.33
CA SER A 326 7.90 -34.53 4.06
C SER A 326 8.51 -35.37 5.18
N SER A 327 8.43 -34.93 6.45
CA SER A 327 8.44 -35.80 7.64
C SER A 327 8.47 -34.97 8.92
N MET A 328 7.33 -34.77 9.60
CA MET A 328 7.28 -34.60 11.05
C MET A 328 5.84 -34.75 11.56
N SER A 329 5.67 -35.56 12.61
CA SER A 329 4.41 -36.03 13.19
C SER A 329 3.72 -35.01 14.10
N PRO A 330 2.38 -35.09 14.28
CA PRO A 330 1.61 -34.11 15.04
C PRO A 330 1.60 -34.47 16.54
N SER A 331 2.58 -33.99 17.31
CA SER A 331 2.49 -34.12 18.78
C SER A 331 3.11 -32.99 19.60
N GLU A 332 3.60 -31.89 19.01
CA GLU A 332 4.14 -30.76 19.78
C GLU A 332 3.66 -29.41 19.22
N MET A 333 2.39 -29.06 19.47
CA MET A 333 1.90 -27.68 19.38
C MET A 333 1.32 -27.30 20.75
N SER A 334 2.16 -26.76 21.62
CA SER A 334 1.72 -25.99 22.79
C SER A 334 1.63 -24.52 22.37
N CYS A 335 0.41 -24.05 22.08
CA CYS A 335 0.12 -22.64 21.88
C CYS A 335 -0.17 -21.99 23.24
N ALA A 336 0.68 -21.05 23.66
CA ALA A 336 0.37 -20.16 24.78
C ALA A 336 -0.78 -19.19 24.39
N PRO A 337 -1.76 -18.92 25.27
CA PRO A 337 -2.86 -18.02 24.97
C PRO A 337 -2.43 -16.54 25.08
N PRO A 338 -2.99 -15.62 24.26
CA PRO A 338 -2.79 -14.19 24.45
C PRO A 338 -3.60 -13.68 25.65
N SER A 339 -2.96 -12.83 26.45
CA SER A 339 -3.54 -12.13 27.61
C SER A 339 -4.58 -11.06 27.20
N PRO A 340 -5.62 -10.82 28.02
CA PRO A 340 -6.73 -9.92 27.67
C PRO A 340 -6.53 -8.47 28.15
N ARG A 341 -7.33 -7.55 27.57
CA ARG A 341 -7.62 -6.12 27.90
C ARG A 341 -6.77 -5.12 27.08
N ILE A 342 -7.31 -4.09 26.42
CA ILE A 342 -8.53 -3.29 26.66
C ILE A 342 -9.23 -2.95 25.33
N ALA A 343 -10.56 -3.06 25.34
CA ALA A 343 -11.48 -2.58 24.32
C ALA A 343 -12.18 -1.29 24.80
N ALA A 344 -12.20 -0.25 23.95
CA ALA A 344 -13.15 0.88 23.88
C ALA A 344 -12.47 1.96 22.98
N CYS A 345 -13.09 2.67 22.04
CA CYS A 345 -14.45 3.18 22.02
C CYS A 345 -14.89 3.43 20.56
N ILE A 346 -15.96 2.76 20.11
CA ILE A 346 -16.75 3.15 18.93
C ILE A 346 -18.03 3.79 19.46
N ARG A 347 -18.27 5.09 19.16
CA ARG A 347 -19.62 5.68 19.19
C ARG A 347 -19.79 6.67 18.04
N ARG A 348 -20.45 6.20 16.98
CA ARG A 348 -21.25 7.02 16.05
C ARG A 348 -22.56 7.37 16.75
N ILE A 349 -22.95 8.64 16.78
CA ILE A 349 -24.30 9.09 17.15
C ILE A 349 -24.82 10.05 16.08
N GLY A 350 -26.05 9.79 15.65
CA GLY A 350 -26.89 10.55 14.72
C GLY A 350 -27.65 9.55 13.84
N SER A 351 -28.98 9.45 13.81
CA SER A 351 -30.06 10.28 14.36
C SER A 351 -31.38 9.49 14.27
N THR A 352 -32.28 9.75 15.22
CA THR A 352 -33.77 9.75 15.11
C THR A 352 -34.53 8.56 14.52
N CYS A 353 -35.36 7.91 15.34
CA CYS A 353 -36.81 7.80 15.07
C CYS A 353 -37.63 7.45 16.33
N ALA A 354 -38.90 7.83 16.29
CA ALA A 354 -39.79 8.18 17.40
C ALA A 354 -40.65 7.04 17.98
N ALA A 355 -41.22 7.33 19.17
CA ALA A 355 -42.44 6.78 19.81
C ALA A 355 -42.44 5.27 20.16
N CYS A 356 -43.05 4.76 21.23
CA CYS A 356 -44.26 5.18 21.94
C CYS A 356 -44.36 4.40 23.28
N SER A 357 -45.04 4.99 24.27
CA SER A 357 -45.99 4.32 25.16
C SER A 357 -45.53 3.36 26.29
N SER A 358 -45.53 3.93 27.51
CA SER A 358 -46.45 3.58 28.62
C SER A 358 -46.02 2.69 29.79
N LYS A 359 -46.44 3.19 30.97
CA LYS A 359 -46.93 2.53 32.21
C LYS A 359 -45.86 1.93 33.14
N ARG A 360 -45.72 2.57 34.33
CA ARG A 360 -46.24 2.14 35.66
C ARG A 360 -45.49 0.90 36.15
N SER A 361 -44.91 0.82 37.34
CA SER A 361 -45.27 1.30 38.67
C SER A 361 -44.06 0.99 39.57
N GLY A 362 -43.61 1.86 40.47
CA GLY A 362 -44.12 1.93 41.84
C GLY A 362 -43.13 1.27 42.81
N GLY A 363 -42.84 1.91 43.95
CA GLY A 363 -42.07 1.30 45.03
C GLY A 363 -41.07 2.24 45.67
N ALA A 364 -41.50 2.92 46.73
CA ALA A 364 -40.83 4.01 47.42
C ALA A 364 -39.91 3.55 48.58
N VAL A 365 -39.22 4.55 49.18
CA VAL A 365 -38.74 4.65 50.59
C VAL A 365 -37.44 3.86 50.88
N SER A 366 -36.39 4.32 51.60
CA SER A 366 -36.03 5.45 52.49
C SER A 366 -34.46 5.48 52.51
N GLY A 367 -33.75 6.60 52.63
CA GLY A 367 -33.59 7.43 53.85
C GLY A 367 -32.13 7.33 54.38
N PRO A 368 -31.49 8.43 54.86
CA PRO A 368 -30.04 8.60 54.90
C PRO A 368 -29.41 8.42 56.30
N ARG A 369 -28.07 8.36 56.40
CA ARG A 369 -27.25 8.67 57.60
C ARG A 369 -25.79 8.92 57.17
N THR A 370 -25.36 10.17 57.11
CA THR A 370 -24.51 10.90 58.08
C THR A 370 -23.04 10.45 58.16
N SER A 371 -22.17 11.40 57.81
CA SER A 371 -20.75 11.59 58.14
C SER A 371 -20.49 11.62 59.67
N PRO A 372 -19.28 11.93 60.21
CA PRO A 372 -17.99 12.28 59.58
C PRO A 372 -16.74 11.61 60.18
N ARG A 373 -15.64 11.59 59.43
CA ARG A 373 -14.33 12.14 59.83
C ARG A 373 -13.38 12.17 58.64
#